data_AF-A0A434VJS3-F1
#
_entry.id   AF-A0A434VJS3-F1
#
_cell.length_a   1.000
_cell.length_b   1.000
_cell.length_c   1.000
_cell.angle_alpha   90.00
_cell.angle_beta   90.00
_cell.angle_gamma   90.00
#
_symmetry.space_group_name_H-M   'P 1'
#
loop_
_entity.id
_entity.type
_entity.pdbx_description
1 polymer ?
#
loop_
_entity_poly.entity_id
_entity_poly.type
_entity_poly.pdbx_seq_one_letter_code
_entity_poly.pdbx_strand_id
1 'polypeptide(L)'
;WVSLALAFSFAAYGFFRKTLPIGPSQGFLLEVLLLSVPALCYIAYLIATGKDHFISSSATDTALLIGCGPITAVPLLLFAFGARLLRLSTIGIMQYIAPTMVFLIAVLIFDEPFGTIQAIAFALIWTALAMYSWSMFKGREVRATAPATR
;
A
#
# COMPACT_ATOMS: atom_id res chain seq x y z
N TRP A 1 5.64 -6.93 19.17
CA TRP A 1 6.11 -8.08 18.37
C TRP A 1 5.56 -8.02 16.94
N VAL A 2 4.26 -7.75 16.73
CA VAL A 2 3.66 -7.59 15.38
C VAL A 2 4.37 -6.52 14.54
N SER A 3 4.62 -5.33 15.11
CA SER A 3 5.30 -4.23 14.41
C SER A 3 6.73 -4.58 13.99
N LEU A 4 7.44 -5.40 14.78
CA LEU A 4 8.80 -5.82 14.48
C LEU A 4 8.82 -6.88 13.37
N ALA A 5 7.89 -7.83 13.42
CA ALA A 5 7.68 -8.79 12.34
C ALA A 5 7.33 -8.08 11.03
N LEU A 6 6.38 -7.14 11.07
CA LEU A 6 6.02 -6.31 9.92
C LEU A 6 7.23 -5.56 9.36
N ALA A 7 8.01 -4.88 10.20
CA ALA A 7 9.20 -4.16 9.78
C ALA A 7 10.21 -5.07 9.06
N PHE A 8 10.44 -6.26 9.61
CA PHE A 8 11.37 -7.23 9.02
C PHE A 8 10.83 -7.79 7.70
N SER A 9 9.55 -8.17 7.65
CA SER A 9 8.89 -8.61 6.41
C SER A 9 8.91 -7.52 5.33
N PHE A 10 8.69 -6.26 5.71
CA PHE A 10 8.71 -5.12 4.78
C PHE A 10 10.12 -4.87 4.22
N ALA A 11 11.13 -4.94 5.08
CA ALA A 11 12.53 -4.80 4.67
C ALA A 11 12.97 -5.93 3.73
N ALA A 12 12.64 -7.18 4.06
CA ALA A 12 12.93 -8.34 3.22
C ALA A 12 12.21 -8.24 1.87
N TYR A 13 10.91 -7.93 1.87
CA TYR A 13 10.12 -7.72 0.65
C TYR A 13 10.73 -6.64 -0.25
N GLY A 14 11.05 -5.46 0.32
CA GLY A 14 11.67 -4.37 -0.41
C GLY A 14 13.02 -4.74 -1.03
N PHE A 15 13.82 -5.54 -0.31
CA PHE A 15 15.11 -6.05 -0.79
C PHE A 15 14.95 -7.01 -1.99
N PHE A 16 14.06 -8.00 -1.89
CA PHE A 16 13.80 -8.94 -2.98
C PHE A 16 13.27 -8.23 -4.23
N ARG A 17 12.32 -7.30 -4.04
CA ARG A 17 11.73 -6.53 -5.14
C ARG A 17 12.73 -5.65 -5.87
N LYS A 18 13.76 -5.15 -5.17
CA LYS A 18 14.83 -4.33 -5.76
C LYS A 18 15.87 -5.16 -6.52
N THR A 19 16.03 -6.43 -6.16
CA THR A 19 17.05 -7.33 -6.72
C THR A 19 16.58 -8.04 -8.00
N LEU A 20 15.26 -8.17 -8.17
CA LEU A 20 14.66 -8.86 -9.31
C LEU A 20 14.52 -7.92 -10.54
N PRO A 21 15.16 -8.20 -11.69
CA PRO A 21 15.09 -7.37 -12.90
C PRO A 21 13.79 -7.62 -13.69
N ILE A 22 12.65 -7.49 -13.02
CA ILE A 22 11.33 -7.83 -13.58
C ILE A 22 10.50 -6.56 -13.73
N GLY A 23 9.75 -6.44 -14.84
CA GLY A 23 8.76 -5.37 -15.01
C GLY A 23 7.67 -5.41 -13.93
N PRO A 24 7.04 -4.28 -13.56
CA PRO A 24 6.09 -4.17 -12.45
C PRO A 24 4.85 -5.02 -12.65
N SER A 25 4.38 -5.18 -13.89
CA SER A 25 3.27 -6.09 -14.21
C SER A 25 3.64 -7.56 -13.95
N GLN A 26 4.85 -7.95 -14.36
CA GLN A 26 5.38 -9.29 -14.17
C GLN A 26 5.73 -9.57 -12.69
N GLY A 27 6.24 -8.57 -11.97
CA GLY A 27 6.48 -8.66 -10.52
C GLY A 27 5.19 -8.78 -9.72
N PHE A 28 4.16 -7.98 -10.05
CA PHE A 28 2.84 -8.10 -9.43
C PHE A 28 2.20 -9.46 -9.71
N LEU A 29 2.27 -9.96 -10.95
CA LEU A 29 1.76 -11.28 -11.29
C LEU A 29 2.49 -12.39 -10.53
N LEU A 30 3.82 -12.29 -10.42
CA LEU A 30 4.62 -13.23 -9.64
C LEU A 30 4.22 -13.22 -8.15
N GLU A 31 4.02 -12.03 -7.57
CA GLU A 31 3.54 -11.88 -6.19
C GLU A 31 2.17 -12.55 -6.00
N VAL A 32 1.22 -12.32 -6.92
CA VAL A 32 -0.11 -12.95 -6.88
C VAL A 32 -0.01 -14.46 -7.04
N LEU A 33 0.87 -14.96 -7.90
CA LEU A 33 1.05 -16.40 -8.14
C LEU A 33 1.73 -17.11 -6.97
N LEU A 34 2.66 -16.44 -6.29
CA LEU A 34 3.26 -16.92 -5.05
C LEU A 34 2.23 -16.99 -3.92
N LEU A 35 1.36 -15.98 -3.81
CA LEU A 35 0.30 -15.93 -2.81
C LEU A 35 -0.90 -16.82 -3.13
N SER A 36 -1.14 -17.15 -4.41
CA SER A 36 -2.27 -18.00 -4.81
C SER A 36 -2.11 -19.43 -4.30
N VAL A 37 -0.89 -19.96 -4.23
CA VAL A 37 -0.63 -21.32 -3.70
C VAL A 37 -1.10 -21.47 -2.25
N PRO A 38 -0.62 -20.69 -1.27
CA PRO A 38 -1.11 -20.80 0.11
C PRO A 38 -2.58 -20.40 0.23
N ALA A 39 -3.07 -19.46 -0.58
CA ALA A 39 -4.49 -19.10 -0.59
C ALA A 39 -5.37 -20.27 -1.03
N LEU A 40 -5.00 -21.01 -2.08
CA LEU A 40 -5.71 -22.20 -2.54
C LEU A 40 -5.69 -23.32 -1.49
N CYS A 41 -4.55 -23.55 -0.83
CA CYS A 41 -4.47 -24.49 0.29
C CYS A 41 -5.44 -24.11 1.42
N TYR A 42 -5.52 -22.81 1.74
CA TYR A 42 -6.43 -22.31 2.78
C TYR A 42 -7.90 -22.43 2.38
N ILE A 43 -8.24 -22.14 1.12
CA ILE A 43 -9.59 -22.34 0.58
C ILE A 43 -9.98 -23.83 0.65
N ALA A 44 -9.08 -24.74 0.25
CA ALA A 44 -9.32 -26.17 0.36
C ALA A 44 -9.56 -26.62 1.81
N TYR A 45 -8.81 -26.07 2.77
CA TYR A 45 -9.01 -26.30 4.19
C TYR A 45 -10.36 -25.77 4.70
N LEU A 46 -10.78 -24.58 4.28
CA LEU A 46 -12.08 -23.99 4.62
C LEU A 46 -13.25 -24.82 4.09
N ILE A 47 -13.15 -25.29 2.85
CA ILE A 47 -14.13 -26.20 2.24
C ILE A 47 -14.19 -27.52 3.03
N ALA A 48 -13.04 -28.11 3.38
CA ALA A 48 -12.98 -29.35 4.15
C ALA A 48 -13.55 -29.22 5.57
N THR A 49 -13.53 -28.02 6.15
CA THR A 49 -14.07 -27.73 7.49
C THR A 49 -15.50 -27.21 7.48
N GLY A 50 -16.13 -27.07 6.30
CA GLY A 50 -17.50 -26.59 6.15
C GLY A 50 -17.71 -25.14 6.59
N LYS A 51 -16.62 -24.35 6.65
CA LYS A 51 -16.63 -22.92 6.98
C LYS A 51 -16.34 -22.06 5.76
N ASP A 52 -16.52 -22.61 4.56
CA ASP A 52 -16.39 -21.82 3.35
C ASP A 52 -17.52 -20.79 3.30
N HIS A 53 -17.27 -19.65 2.65
CA HIS A 53 -18.30 -18.66 2.33
C HIS A 53 -18.49 -18.54 0.81
N PHE A 54 -17.85 -19.44 0.06
CA PHE A 54 -17.73 -19.35 -1.40
C PHE A 54 -18.78 -20.21 -2.10
N ILE A 55 -19.07 -21.40 -1.55
CA ILE A 55 -20.02 -22.38 -2.10
C ILE A 55 -21.28 -22.42 -1.21
N SER A 56 -21.13 -22.30 0.10
CA SER A 56 -22.24 -22.40 1.06
C SER A 56 -22.94 -21.08 1.41
N SER A 57 -22.45 -19.92 0.95
CA SER A 57 -23.11 -18.62 1.17
C SER A 57 -24.01 -18.16 0.01
N SER A 58 -24.64 -16.99 0.18
CA SER A 58 -25.46 -16.31 -0.83
C SER A 58 -24.65 -15.98 -2.09
N ALA A 59 -25.30 -16.04 -3.26
CA ALA A 59 -24.72 -15.62 -4.54
C ALA A 59 -24.16 -14.19 -4.51
N THR A 60 -24.71 -13.33 -3.66
CA THR A 60 -24.20 -11.96 -3.43
C THR A 60 -22.80 -11.97 -2.82
N ASP A 61 -22.55 -12.82 -1.83
CA ASP A 61 -21.25 -12.89 -1.15
C ASP A 61 -20.17 -13.43 -2.09
N THR A 62 -20.51 -14.45 -2.89
CA THR A 62 -19.62 -14.97 -3.93
C THR A 62 -19.29 -13.88 -4.96
N ALA A 63 -20.27 -13.09 -5.39
CA ALA A 63 -20.05 -11.97 -6.31
C ALA A 63 -19.14 -10.88 -5.70
N LEU A 64 -19.35 -10.53 -4.42
CA LEU A 64 -18.50 -9.58 -3.69
C LEU A 64 -17.06 -10.10 -3.53
N LEU A 65 -16.90 -11.39 -3.19
CA LEU A 65 -15.59 -12.04 -3.06
C LEU A 65 -14.82 -12.05 -4.38
N ILE A 66 -15.50 -12.34 -5.49
CA ILE A 66 -14.91 -12.24 -6.83
C ILE A 66 -14.55 -10.77 -7.14
N GLY A 67 -15.41 -9.82 -6.80
CA GLY A 67 -15.20 -8.38 -7.00
C GLY A 67 -14.00 -7.81 -6.24
N CYS A 68 -13.66 -8.37 -5.07
CA CYS A 68 -12.49 -7.98 -4.28
C CYS A 68 -11.16 -8.14 -5.06
N GLY A 69 -11.10 -9.09 -6.00
CA GLY A 69 -9.92 -9.29 -6.84
C GLY A 69 -9.64 -8.07 -7.75
N PRO A 70 -10.52 -7.77 -8.72
CA PRO A 70 -10.36 -6.62 -9.61
C PRO A 70 -10.25 -5.28 -8.88
N ILE A 71 -11.06 -5.07 -7.84
CA ILE A 71 -11.07 -3.79 -7.10
C ILE A 71 -9.74 -3.52 -6.40
N THR A 72 -8.99 -4.56 -6.05
CA THR A 72 -7.66 -4.46 -5.43
C THR A 72 -6.55 -4.46 -6.48
N ALA A 73 -6.65 -5.33 -7.48
CA ALA A 73 -5.60 -5.51 -8.49
C ALA A 73 -5.46 -4.28 -9.41
N VAL A 74 -6.58 -3.65 -9.80
CA VAL A 74 -6.56 -2.50 -10.71
C VAL A 74 -5.82 -1.30 -10.11
N PRO A 75 -6.13 -0.82 -8.89
CA PRO A 75 -5.37 0.27 -8.26
C PRO A 75 -3.90 -0.07 -8.03
N LEU A 76 -3.59 -1.32 -7.64
CA LEU A 76 -2.20 -1.75 -7.42
C LEU A 76 -1.39 -1.75 -8.72
N LEU A 77 -1.97 -2.21 -9.84
CA LEU A 77 -1.34 -2.14 -11.15
C LEU A 77 -1.12 -0.68 -11.57
N LEU A 78 -2.15 0.17 -11.47
CA LEU A 78 -2.04 1.60 -11.77
C LEU A 78 -0.95 2.28 -10.91
N PHE A 79 -0.88 1.96 -9.62
CA PHE A 79 0.16 2.43 -8.73
C PHE A 79 1.54 1.94 -9.14
N ALA A 80 1.70 0.66 -9.50
CA ALA A 80 2.98 0.09 -9.91
C ALA A 80 3.48 0.73 -11.23
N PHE A 81 2.58 1.05 -12.16
CA PHE A 81 2.92 1.83 -13.35
C PHE A 81 3.29 3.29 -13.01
N GLY A 82 2.46 3.99 -12.22
CA GLY A 82 2.71 5.37 -11.83
C GLY A 82 3.99 5.56 -11.01
N ALA A 83 4.30 4.62 -10.12
CA ALA A 83 5.51 4.62 -9.29
C ALA A 83 6.79 4.55 -10.13
N ARG A 84 6.76 4.02 -11.36
CA ARG A 84 7.93 4.05 -12.26
C ARG A 84 8.20 5.43 -12.87
N LEU A 85 7.16 6.26 -13.00
CA LEU A 85 7.26 7.59 -13.60
C LEU A 85 7.60 8.66 -12.56
N LEU A 86 7.49 8.33 -11.27
CA LEU A 86 7.63 9.28 -10.18
C LEU A 86 8.92 9.05 -9.40
N ARG A 87 9.50 10.14 -8.89
CA ARG A 87 10.64 10.06 -7.96
C ARG A 87 10.18 9.46 -6.64
N LEU A 88 11.07 8.72 -5.97
CA LEU A 88 10.81 8.05 -4.69
C LEU A 88 10.25 9.01 -3.63
N SER A 89 10.73 10.26 -3.61
CA SER A 89 10.25 11.30 -2.69
C SER A 89 8.82 11.77 -2.98
N THR A 90 8.42 11.83 -4.25
CA THR A 90 7.03 12.14 -4.64
C THR A 90 6.09 11.00 -4.24
N ILE A 91 6.51 9.74 -4.43
CA ILE A 91 5.74 8.56 -4.03
C ILE A 91 5.51 8.56 -2.52
N GLY A 92 6.55 8.88 -1.73
CA GLY A 92 6.44 8.98 -0.27
C GLY A 92 5.41 10.02 0.17
N ILE A 93 5.35 11.18 -0.50
CA ILE A 93 4.33 12.21 -0.20
C ILE A 93 2.93 11.72 -0.58
N MET A 94 2.77 11.07 -1.74
CA MET A 94 1.47 10.55 -2.18
C MET A 94 0.91 9.46 -1.26
N GLN A 95 1.76 8.69 -0.58
CA GLN A 95 1.33 7.67 0.39
C GLN A 95 0.57 8.25 1.59
N TYR A 96 0.69 9.55 1.89
CA TYR A 96 -0.08 10.21 2.96
C TYR A 96 -1.55 10.47 2.58
N ILE A 97 -1.92 10.30 1.31
CA ILE A 97 -3.33 10.35 0.88
C ILE A 97 -4.11 9.18 1.47
N ALA A 98 -3.52 7.99 1.51
CA ALA A 98 -4.17 6.79 2.04
C ALA A 98 -4.61 6.93 3.51
N PRO A 99 -3.74 7.28 4.48
CA PRO A 99 -4.17 7.46 5.87
C PRO A 99 -5.18 8.61 6.03
N THR A 100 -5.13 9.62 5.16
CA THR A 100 -6.12 10.72 5.14
C THR A 100 -7.49 10.22 4.65
N MET A 101 -7.55 9.42 3.60
CA MET A 101 -8.80 8.82 3.15
C MET A 101 -9.38 7.86 4.18
N VAL A 102 -8.55 7.02 4.82
CA VAL A 102 -9.00 6.12 5.90
C VAL A 102 -9.56 6.93 7.07
N PHE A 103 -8.91 8.02 7.45
CA PHE A 103 -9.40 8.95 8.46
C PHE A 103 -10.75 9.56 8.08
N LEU A 104 -10.88 10.08 6.85
CA LEU A 104 -12.12 10.69 6.37
C LEU A 104 -13.27 9.67 6.34
N ILE A 105 -13.00 8.44 5.90
CA ILE A 105 -13.99 7.36 5.91
C ILE A 105 -14.40 7.02 7.35
N ALA A 106 -13.45 6.90 8.27
CA ALA A 106 -13.74 6.60 9.68
C ALA A 106 -14.63 7.67 10.33
N VAL A 107 -14.36 8.95 10.06
CA VAL A 107 -15.11 10.06 10.66
C VAL A 107 -16.43 10.34 9.93
N LEU A 108 -16.45 10.35 8.59
CA LEU A 108 -17.62 10.77 7.80
C LEU A 108 -18.59 9.64 7.47
N ILE A 109 -18.12 8.39 7.40
CA ILE A 109 -18.95 7.24 6.99
C ILE A 109 -19.27 6.36 8.20
N PHE A 110 -18.29 6.11 9.07
CA PHE A 110 -18.48 5.24 10.24
C PHE A 110 -18.90 5.98 11.52
N ASP A 111 -18.93 7.32 11.50
CA ASP A 111 -19.27 8.17 12.66
C ASP A 111 -18.53 7.75 13.97
N GLU A 112 -17.32 7.23 13.83
CA GLU A 112 -16.53 6.77 14.98
C GLU A 112 -16.19 7.96 15.89
N PRO A 113 -16.37 7.84 17.22
CA PRO A 113 -16.12 8.93 18.16
C PRO A 113 -14.66 9.38 18.05
N PHE A 114 -14.49 10.55 17.45
CA PHE A 114 -13.20 11.11 17.18
C PHE A 114 -12.57 11.61 18.49
N GLY A 115 -11.70 10.78 19.07
CA GLY A 115 -11.00 11.13 20.29
C GLY A 115 -9.94 12.21 20.06
N THR A 116 -9.78 13.09 21.05
CA THR A 116 -8.81 14.19 21.05
C THR A 116 -7.37 13.71 20.77
N ILE A 117 -7.03 12.49 21.18
CA ILE A 117 -5.70 11.90 21.00
C ILE A 117 -5.44 11.58 19.52
N GLN A 118 -6.41 11.02 18.79
CA GLN A 118 -6.26 10.76 17.36
C GLN A 118 -6.14 12.06 16.56
N ALA A 119 -6.84 13.12 16.98
CA ALA A 119 -6.74 14.45 16.38
C ALA A 119 -5.33 15.05 16.50
N ILE A 120 -4.75 14.99 17.69
CA ILE A 120 -3.40 15.49 17.95
C ILE A 120 -2.37 14.68 17.15
N ALA A 121 -2.50 13.35 17.13
CA ALA A 121 -1.62 12.48 16.35
C ALA A 121 -1.70 12.80 14.85
N PHE A 122 -2.91 13.00 14.31
CA PHE A 122 -3.11 13.35 12.91
C PHE A 122 -2.50 14.71 12.57
N ALA A 123 -2.70 15.72 13.43
CA ALA A 123 -2.11 17.05 13.26
C ALA A 123 -0.57 17.01 13.29
N LEU A 124 0.03 16.20 14.18
CA LEU A 124 1.48 16.01 14.25
C LEU A 124 2.03 15.37 12.97
N ILE A 125 1.38 14.32 12.46
CA ILE A 125 1.78 13.66 11.21
C ILE A 125 1.74 14.64 10.03
N TRP A 126 0.65 15.41 9.91
CA TRP A 126 0.50 16.40 8.84
C TRP A 126 1.48 17.57 8.96
N THR A 127 1.81 18.00 10.18
CA THR A 127 2.81 19.04 10.40
C THR A 127 4.20 18.56 9.98
N ALA A 128 4.59 17.34 10.38
CA ALA A 128 5.84 16.73 9.96
C ALA A 128 5.91 16.55 8.43
N LEU A 129 4.81 16.13 7.81
CA LEU A 129 4.70 16.02 6.35
C LEU A 129 4.86 17.37 5.67
N ALA A 130 4.16 18.40 6.13
CA ALA A 130 4.23 19.75 5.55
C ALA A 130 5.67 20.30 5.63
N MET A 131 6.34 20.13 6.78
CA MET A 131 7.75 20.51 6.94
C MET A 131 8.67 19.74 5.98
N TYR A 132 8.48 18.41 5.86
CA TYR A 132 9.27 17.59 4.97
C TYR A 132 9.06 17.98 3.49
N SER A 133 7.81 18.13 3.06
CA SER A 133 7.46 18.58 1.72
C SER A 133 8.08 19.95 1.42
N TRP A 134 7.96 20.92 2.33
CA TRP A 134 8.55 22.25 2.19
C TRP A 134 10.07 22.20 2.02
N SER A 135 10.75 21.38 2.84
CA SER A 135 12.19 21.15 2.73
C SER A 135 12.58 20.53 1.38
N MET A 136 11.80 19.57 0.89
CA MET A 136 12.04 18.89 -0.39
C MET A 136 11.87 19.83 -1.59
N PHE A 137 10.93 20.79 -1.54
CA PHE A 137 10.79 21.83 -2.56
C PHE A 137 11.94 22.84 -2.51
N LYS A 138 12.40 23.22 -1.31
CA LYS A 138 13.48 24.21 -1.11
C LYS A 138 14.88 23.64 -1.41
N GLY A 139 15.11 22.34 -1.15
CA GLY A 139 16.37 21.65 -1.46
C GLY A 139 16.66 21.45 -2.96
N ARG A 140 15.73 21.82 -3.85
CA ARG A 140 15.94 21.80 -5.32
C ARG A 140 16.82 22.94 -5.83
N GLU A 141 17.15 23.93 -5.01
CA GLU A 141 17.96 25.09 -5.43
C GLU A 141 19.48 24.94 -5.29
N VAL A 142 20.03 23.86 -4.71
CA VAL A 142 21.49 23.75 -4.53
C VAL A 142 22.04 22.38 -4.89
N ARG A 143 22.08 22.09 -6.19
CA ARG A 143 23.27 21.46 -6.79
C ARG A 143 23.36 21.81 -8.27
N ALA A 144 23.59 23.09 -8.55
CA ALA A 144 24.26 23.47 -9.78
C ALA A 144 25.62 22.74 -9.76
N THR A 145 25.72 21.69 -10.56
CA THR A 145 26.99 21.05 -10.89
C THR A 145 27.93 22.12 -11.40
N ALA A 146 28.95 22.46 -10.62
CA ALA A 146 30.03 23.33 -11.05
C ALA A 146 30.61 22.78 -12.38
N PRO A 147 30.91 23.64 -13.36
CA PRO A 147 31.47 23.20 -14.63
C PRO A 147 32.82 22.52 -14.37
N ALA A 148 32.98 21.31 -14.91
CA ALA A 148 34.25 20.61 -14.94
C ALA A 148 35.20 21.39 -15.87
N THR A 149 36.04 22.24 -15.30
CA THR A 149 37.21 22.79 -15.97
C THR A 149 38.41 21.88 -15.72
N ARG A 150 38.82 21.12 -16.73
CA ARG A 150 40.18 21.11 -17.30
C ARG A 150 40.25 20.17 -18.50
#